data_AF-A0A9J6D063-F1
#
_entry.id   AF-A0A9J6D063-F1
#
_cell.length_a   1.000
_cell.length_b   1.000
_cell.length_c   1.000
_cell.angle_alpha   90.00
_cell.angle_beta   90.00
_cell.angle_gamma   90.00
#
_symmetry.space_group_name_H-M   'P 1'
#
loop_
_entity.id
_entity.type
_entity.pdbx_description
1 polymer ?
#
loop_
_entity_poly.entity_id
_entity_poly.type
_entity_poly.pdbx_seq_one_letter_code
_entity_poly.pdbx_strand_id
1 'polypeptide(L)'
;MHAPPIEMELRLLNKEFALLRSRRKITWEGQEIDPTQVALPMEKWTSHLAKTLHIQKAVCLSVAEAREMARRPGKHVYTEGAYSPNSAGAAYVAFGKGTSIAATGRFWVLDATSAYCTEVVALTEALQFLRTYNPDRPGYIYTDCLSVLQALANPQCLDPRIVHMRELIAEISLTRSFRISHVPGHKGIFGNELADFLAWRACRIGAVRQAHLSVRQVKSRLRHWLIDLWNSEWRQLHADTELARVANKRNGIKEDKLIRLMHAFVKTHAALISANTMYNKNGTRLGLSFEMGTLYYKLNETTESRE
;
A
#
# COMPACT_ATOMS: atom_id res chain seq x y z
N MET A 1 -4.15 -25.40 11.10
CA MET A 1 -4.57 -24.06 11.52
C MET A 1 -6.08 -24.11 11.45
N HIS A 2 -6.81 -23.92 12.55
CA HIS A 2 -8.28 -24.05 12.51
C HIS A 2 -8.87 -22.85 11.77
N ALA A 3 -9.84 -23.08 10.89
CA ALA A 3 -10.47 -21.99 10.16
C ALA A 3 -11.30 -21.12 11.12
N PRO A 4 -11.26 -19.78 10.98
CA PRO A 4 -12.07 -18.90 11.81
C PRO A 4 -13.57 -19.13 11.57
N PRO A 5 -14.43 -18.94 12.60
CA PRO A 5 -15.87 -19.04 12.48
C PRO A 5 -16.43 -18.04 11.45
N ILE A 6 -17.56 -18.40 10.84
CA ILE A 6 -18.20 -17.56 9.82
C ILE A 6 -18.58 -16.16 10.34
N GLU A 7 -18.91 -16.03 11.63
CA GLU A 7 -19.20 -14.73 12.24
C GLU A 7 -17.98 -13.79 12.18
N MET A 8 -16.79 -14.33 12.41
CA MET A 8 -15.54 -13.59 12.29
C MET A 8 -15.27 -13.18 10.84
N GLU A 9 -15.49 -14.08 9.88
CA GLU A 9 -15.39 -13.74 8.46
C GLU A 9 -16.37 -12.63 8.04
N LEU A 10 -17.60 -12.65 8.57
CA LEU A 10 -18.58 -11.58 8.33
C LEU A 10 -18.14 -10.24 8.92
N ARG A 11 -17.54 -10.24 10.12
CA ARG A 11 -16.94 -9.03 10.72
C ARG A 11 -15.79 -8.51 9.85
N LEU A 12 -14.95 -9.39 9.31
CA LEU A 12 -13.87 -9.04 8.38
C LEU A 12 -14.40 -8.37 7.12
N LEU A 13 -15.40 -8.99 6.47
CA LEU A 13 -16.01 -8.47 5.25
C LEU A 13 -16.69 -7.11 5.47
N ASN A 14 -17.36 -6.92 6.61
CA ASN A 14 -17.96 -5.64 6.97
C ASN A 14 -16.89 -4.54 7.14
N LYS A 15 -15.74 -4.85 7.76
CA LYS A 15 -14.61 -3.90 7.85
C LYS A 15 -14.01 -3.60 6.47
N GLU A 16 -13.81 -4.61 5.62
CA GLU A 16 -13.36 -4.41 4.23
C GLU A 16 -14.32 -3.51 3.46
N PHE A 17 -15.64 -3.75 3.56
CA PHE A 17 -16.66 -2.96 2.88
C PHE A 17 -16.70 -1.52 3.40
N ALA A 18 -16.70 -1.33 4.72
CA ALA A 18 -16.70 -0.01 5.34
C ALA A 18 -15.50 0.83 4.89
N LEU A 19 -14.29 0.25 4.92
CA LEU A 19 -13.05 0.96 4.57
C LEU A 19 -12.90 1.19 3.07
N LEU A 20 -13.10 0.14 2.25
CA LEU A 20 -12.76 0.17 0.82
C LEU A 20 -13.90 0.65 -0.08
N ARG A 21 -15.16 0.44 0.32
CA ARG A 21 -16.35 0.80 -0.48
C ARG A 21 -17.07 2.01 0.10
N SER A 22 -17.42 1.98 1.38
CA SER A 22 -18.17 3.07 2.02
C SER A 22 -17.31 4.27 2.45
N ARG A 23 -15.98 4.19 2.32
CA ARG A 23 -15.03 5.25 2.72
C ARG A 23 -15.25 5.71 4.16
N ARG A 24 -15.51 4.77 5.07
CA ARG A 24 -15.67 5.01 6.51
C ARG A 24 -14.42 4.55 7.27
N LYS A 25 -14.04 5.35 8.27
CA LYS A 25 -12.99 5.00 9.24
C LYS A 25 -13.34 3.70 9.94
N ILE A 26 -12.32 2.87 10.18
CA ILE A 26 -12.46 1.65 10.96
C ILE A 26 -11.47 1.68 12.11
N THR A 27 -11.89 1.14 13.25
CA THR A 27 -11.00 0.87 14.37
C THR A 27 -10.38 -0.53 14.26
N TRP A 28 -9.06 -0.59 14.45
CA TRP A 28 -8.19 -1.76 14.36
C TRP A 28 -7.17 -1.71 15.50
N GLU A 29 -7.25 -2.65 16.46
CA GLU A 29 -6.32 -2.73 17.62
C GLU A 29 -6.13 -1.41 18.40
N GLY A 30 -7.19 -0.59 18.49
CA GLY A 30 -7.11 0.74 19.12
C GLY A 30 -6.49 1.83 18.24
N GLN A 31 -5.99 1.48 17.05
CA GLN A 31 -5.62 2.40 15.98
C GLN A 31 -6.79 2.64 15.02
N GLU A 32 -6.94 3.89 14.60
CA GLU A 32 -7.94 4.27 13.59
C GLU A 32 -7.31 4.22 12.20
N ILE A 33 -7.86 3.40 11.30
CA ILE A 33 -7.44 3.37 9.90
C ILE A 33 -8.39 4.28 9.12
N ASP A 34 -7.81 5.35 8.57
CA ASP A 34 -8.53 6.28 7.72
C ASP A 34 -8.53 5.79 6.26
N PRO A 35 -9.67 5.82 5.55
CA PRO A 35 -9.76 5.48 4.13
C PRO A 35 -8.78 6.25 3.23
N THR A 36 -8.33 7.43 3.64
CA THR A 36 -7.31 8.25 2.94
C THR A 36 -5.93 7.60 2.93
N GLN A 37 -5.63 6.73 3.90
CA GLN A 37 -4.36 5.99 3.98
C GLN A 37 -4.30 4.82 2.99
N VAL A 38 -5.43 4.49 2.33
CA VAL A 38 -5.53 3.39 1.39
C VAL A 38 -5.52 3.88 -0.05
N ALA A 39 -4.51 3.47 -0.80
CA ALA A 39 -4.43 3.67 -2.25
C ALA A 39 -5.40 2.71 -2.97
N LEU A 40 -6.60 3.20 -3.27
CA LEU A 40 -7.58 2.50 -4.11
C LEU A 40 -7.24 2.69 -5.60
N PRO A 41 -7.02 1.63 -6.39
CA PRO A 41 -6.79 1.78 -7.83
C PRO A 41 -7.88 2.65 -8.46
N MET A 42 -7.48 3.60 -9.29
CA MET A 42 -8.45 4.41 -10.03
C MET A 42 -9.28 3.53 -10.96
N GLU A 43 -10.58 3.81 -11.09
CA GLU A 43 -11.40 3.14 -12.08
C GLU A 43 -10.97 3.56 -13.49
N LYS A 44 -10.90 2.60 -14.43
CA LYS A 44 -10.46 2.84 -15.81
C LYS A 44 -11.21 3.99 -16.52
N TRP A 45 -12.46 4.24 -16.13
CA TRP A 45 -13.31 5.30 -16.67
C TRP A 45 -13.01 6.69 -16.08
N THR A 46 -12.43 6.75 -14.88
CA THR A 46 -12.05 8.01 -14.22
C THR A 46 -10.71 8.56 -14.69
N SER A 47 -9.85 7.73 -15.28
CA SER A 47 -8.62 8.19 -15.94
C SER A 47 -8.92 8.60 -17.38
N HIS A 48 -9.12 9.90 -17.63
CA HIS A 48 -9.30 10.42 -18.98
C HIS A 48 -8.06 10.08 -19.84
N LEU A 49 -8.25 9.41 -20.99
CA LEU A 49 -7.16 8.93 -21.86
C LEU A 49 -6.16 10.04 -22.26
N ALA A 50 -6.63 11.29 -22.38
CA ALA A 50 -5.76 12.43 -22.70
C ALA A 50 -4.77 12.83 -21.57
N LYS A 51 -4.94 12.36 -20.33
CA LYS A 51 -3.97 12.56 -19.23
C LYS A 51 -2.85 11.51 -19.22
N THR A 52 -2.81 10.61 -20.20
CA THR A 52 -1.78 9.58 -20.33
C THR A 52 -0.47 10.24 -20.77
N LEU A 53 0.29 10.79 -19.82
CA LEU A 53 1.63 11.26 -20.09
C LEU A 53 2.50 10.07 -20.51
N HIS A 54 2.91 10.08 -21.77
CA HIS A 54 3.96 9.20 -22.24
C HIS A 54 5.27 9.74 -21.70
N ILE A 55 5.61 9.34 -20.47
CA ILE A 55 6.92 9.60 -19.90
C ILE A 55 7.90 8.84 -20.78
N GLN A 56 8.71 9.57 -21.55
CA GLN A 56 9.79 8.98 -22.35
C GLN A 56 10.53 8.01 -21.45
N LYS A 57 10.73 6.78 -21.96
CA LYS A 57 11.44 5.70 -21.27
C LYS A 57 12.63 6.29 -20.53
N ALA A 58 12.60 6.23 -19.19
CA ALA A 58 13.63 6.86 -18.36
C ALA A 58 15.00 6.44 -18.87
N VAL A 59 15.85 7.42 -19.21
CA VAL A 59 17.16 7.13 -19.76
C VAL A 59 17.97 6.45 -18.66
N CYS A 60 18.45 5.25 -18.93
CA CYS A 60 19.37 4.54 -18.05
C CYS A 60 20.76 5.09 -18.30
N LEU A 61 21.27 5.87 -17.35
CA LEU A 61 22.59 6.49 -17.45
C LEU A 61 23.64 5.54 -16.89
N SER A 62 24.78 5.46 -17.55
CA SER A 62 26.03 4.97 -16.97
C SER A 62 26.58 5.96 -15.93
N VAL A 63 27.56 5.53 -15.12
CA VAL A 63 28.23 6.41 -14.16
C VAL A 63 28.89 7.61 -14.85
N ALA A 64 29.50 7.40 -16.03
CA ALA A 64 30.13 8.46 -16.80
C ALA A 64 29.10 9.49 -17.29
N GLU A 65 27.97 9.02 -17.84
CA GLU A 65 26.89 9.90 -18.30
C GLU A 65 26.21 10.64 -17.15
N ALA A 66 26.02 9.99 -16.01
CA ALA A 66 25.45 10.64 -14.82
C ALA A 66 26.35 11.78 -14.31
N ARG A 67 27.68 11.57 -14.31
CA ARG A 67 28.67 12.60 -13.95
C ARG A 67 28.67 13.76 -14.93
N GLU A 68 28.55 13.48 -16.23
CA GLU A 68 28.49 14.51 -17.25
C GLU A 68 27.17 15.30 -17.16
N MET A 69 26.06 14.60 -16.95
CA MET A 69 24.76 15.21 -16.73
C MET A 69 24.76 16.16 -15.53
N ALA A 70 25.44 15.81 -14.44
CA ALA A 70 25.56 16.65 -13.24
C ALA A 70 26.31 17.97 -13.46
N ARG A 71 27.05 18.12 -14.58
CA ARG A 71 27.73 19.38 -14.95
C ARG A 71 26.84 20.34 -15.73
N ARG A 72 25.70 19.88 -16.24
CA ARG A 72 24.81 20.72 -17.04
C ARG A 72 24.20 21.83 -16.19
N PRO A 73 23.88 22.99 -16.78
CA PRO A 73 23.18 24.03 -16.05
C PRO A 73 21.76 23.53 -15.73
N GLY A 74 21.37 23.58 -14.45
CA GLY A 74 20.04 23.17 -14.03
C GLY A 74 19.94 22.90 -12.54
N LYS A 75 18.83 22.30 -12.15
CA LYS A 75 18.57 21.81 -10.80
C LYS A 75 18.66 20.29 -10.82
N HIS A 76 19.70 19.74 -10.21
CA HIS A 76 19.92 18.29 -10.12
C HIS A 76 19.39 17.79 -8.78
N VAL A 77 18.49 16.81 -8.80
CA VAL A 77 17.84 16.25 -7.62
C VAL A 77 18.04 14.75 -7.62
N TYR A 78 18.62 14.21 -6.55
CA TYR A 78 18.79 12.78 -6.34
C TYR A 78 17.78 12.32 -5.29
N THR A 79 17.19 11.15 -5.47
CA THR A 79 16.16 10.61 -4.58
C THR A 79 16.51 9.20 -4.17
N GLU A 80 16.21 8.84 -2.92
CA GLU A 80 16.47 7.50 -2.40
C GLU A 80 15.49 7.15 -1.27
N GLY A 81 15.13 5.87 -1.17
CA GLY A 81 14.31 5.31 -0.12
C GLY A 81 15.07 4.26 0.71
N ALA A 82 14.95 4.36 2.03
CA ALA A 82 15.53 3.39 2.97
C ALA A 82 14.42 2.60 3.65
N TYR A 83 14.45 1.27 3.56
CA TYR A 83 13.44 0.42 4.19
C TYR A 83 14.06 -0.66 5.06
N SER A 84 13.53 -0.79 6.28
CA SER A 84 13.71 -1.92 7.16
C SER A 84 12.35 -2.33 7.76
N PRO A 85 12.20 -3.56 8.26
CA PRO A 85 10.95 -4.00 8.90
C PRO A 85 10.47 -3.11 10.05
N ASN A 86 11.40 -2.44 10.75
CA ASN A 86 11.10 -1.65 11.94
C ASN A 86 10.99 -0.15 11.66
N SER A 87 11.48 0.32 10.51
CA SER A 87 11.63 1.74 10.24
C SER A 87 11.93 1.99 8.77
N ALA A 88 11.40 3.09 8.25
CA ALA A 88 11.52 3.44 6.85
C ALA A 88 11.72 4.95 6.68
N GLY A 89 12.55 5.34 5.72
CA GLY A 89 12.91 6.71 5.45
C GLY A 89 12.93 6.98 3.95
N ALA A 90 12.77 8.25 3.59
CA ALA A 90 12.89 8.71 2.22
C ALA A 90 13.62 10.05 2.21
N ALA A 91 14.40 10.32 1.19
CA ALA A 91 15.11 11.58 1.07
C ALA A 91 15.26 12.05 -0.37
N TYR A 92 15.46 13.35 -0.52
CA TYR A 92 16.00 13.92 -1.74
C TYR A 92 17.12 14.91 -1.43
N VAL A 93 18.05 15.06 -2.37
CA VAL A 93 19.13 16.04 -2.33
C VAL A 93 19.12 16.84 -3.62
N ALA A 94 18.93 18.15 -3.50
CA ALA A 94 18.95 19.06 -4.63
C ALA A 94 20.26 19.87 -4.65
N PHE A 95 20.97 19.84 -5.76
CA PHE A 95 22.21 20.59 -5.98
C PHE A 95 21.97 21.94 -6.67
N GLY A 96 22.78 22.93 -6.30
CA GLY A 96 22.80 24.29 -6.83
C GLY A 96 23.70 24.43 -8.06
N LYS A 97 24.33 25.60 -8.20
CA LYS A 97 25.46 25.74 -9.14
C LYS A 97 26.65 24.95 -8.60
N GLY A 98 27.25 24.11 -9.44
CA GLY A 98 28.38 23.26 -9.06
C GLY A 98 27.94 22.13 -8.13
N THR A 99 28.75 21.84 -7.12
CA THR A 99 28.55 20.72 -6.16
C THR A 99 27.89 21.15 -4.84
N SER A 100 27.44 22.40 -4.74
CA SER A 100 26.80 22.91 -3.52
C SER A 100 25.40 22.32 -3.33
N ILE A 101 25.08 21.89 -2.11
CA ILE A 101 23.74 21.42 -1.73
C ILE A 101 22.84 22.65 -1.61
N ALA A 102 21.80 22.72 -2.42
CA ALA A 102 20.82 23.81 -2.41
C ALA A 102 19.63 23.52 -1.48
N ALA A 103 19.20 22.27 -1.40
CA ALA A 103 18.13 21.83 -0.51
C ALA A 103 18.20 20.32 -0.25
N THR A 104 17.64 19.87 0.87
CA THR A 104 17.45 18.44 1.16
C THR A 104 16.08 18.22 1.77
N GLY A 105 15.38 17.17 1.36
CA GLY A 105 14.21 16.64 2.04
C GLY A 105 14.56 15.37 2.79
N ARG A 106 14.03 15.20 4.00
CA ARG A 106 14.21 14.00 4.84
C ARG A 106 12.86 13.64 5.44
N PHE A 107 12.39 12.44 5.18
CA PHE A 107 11.05 12.02 5.54
C PHE A 107 11.06 10.70 6.30
N TRP A 108 10.43 10.68 7.47
CA TRP A 108 10.15 9.44 8.19
C TRP A 108 8.86 8.85 7.63
N VAL A 109 8.95 7.66 7.02
CA VAL A 109 7.82 7.06 6.31
C VAL A 109 7.12 6.04 7.21
N LEU A 110 5.95 6.43 7.72
CA LEU A 110 5.08 5.56 8.51
C LEU A 110 4.36 4.55 7.60
N ASP A 111 4.07 3.37 8.15
CA ASP A 111 3.36 2.27 7.45
C ASP A 111 4.00 1.77 6.15
N ALA A 112 5.26 2.13 5.90
CA ALA A 112 6.01 1.58 4.79
C ALA A 112 6.11 0.05 4.93
N THR A 113 5.84 -0.64 3.83
CA THR A 113 5.75 -2.10 3.78
C THR A 113 6.78 -2.72 2.84
N SER A 114 7.56 -1.88 2.14
CA SER A 114 8.59 -2.28 1.21
C SER A 114 9.47 -1.08 0.86
N ALA A 115 10.67 -1.33 0.33
CA ALA A 115 11.52 -0.30 -0.27
C ALA A 115 10.79 0.46 -1.38
N TYR A 116 9.95 -0.22 -2.17
CA TYR A 116 9.15 0.45 -3.21
C TYR A 116 8.29 1.60 -2.65
N CYS A 117 7.74 1.46 -1.45
CA CYS A 117 6.93 2.53 -0.83
C CYS A 117 7.78 3.76 -0.50
N THR A 118 9.00 3.57 -0.01
CA THR A 118 9.91 4.68 0.32
C THR A 118 10.43 5.38 -0.93
N GLU A 119 10.69 4.63 -2.00
CA GLU A 119 11.08 5.18 -3.31
C GLU A 119 9.98 6.08 -3.89
N VAL A 120 8.74 5.62 -3.83
CA VAL A 120 7.58 6.42 -4.30
C VAL A 120 7.46 7.72 -3.51
N VAL A 121 7.67 7.68 -2.18
CA VAL A 121 7.65 8.90 -1.35
C VAL A 121 8.82 9.83 -1.71
N ALA A 122 10.04 9.30 -1.82
CA ALA A 122 11.23 10.07 -2.16
C ALA A 122 11.07 10.83 -3.48
N LEU A 123 10.59 10.13 -4.53
CA LEU A 123 10.37 10.73 -5.84
C LEU A 123 9.21 11.72 -5.84
N THR A 124 8.12 11.44 -5.11
CA THR A 124 6.98 12.37 -5.00
C THR A 124 7.41 13.68 -4.35
N GLU A 125 8.16 13.64 -3.24
CA GLU A 125 8.63 14.85 -2.57
C GLU A 125 9.65 15.64 -3.41
N ALA A 126 10.48 14.95 -4.19
CA ALA A 126 11.39 15.59 -5.14
C ALA A 126 10.65 16.31 -6.28
N LEU A 127 9.57 15.70 -6.79
CA LEU A 127 8.69 16.34 -7.77
C LEU A 127 7.98 17.56 -7.18
N GLN A 128 7.48 17.46 -5.95
CA GLN A 128 6.87 18.61 -5.26
C GLN A 128 7.87 19.75 -5.04
N PHE A 129 9.10 19.43 -4.62
CA PHE A 129 10.18 20.40 -4.53
C PHE A 129 10.42 21.09 -5.87
N LEU A 130 10.59 20.32 -6.95
CA LEU A 130 10.78 20.89 -8.29
C LEU A 130 9.61 21.78 -8.69
N ARG A 131 8.36 21.36 -8.48
CA ARG A 131 7.16 22.16 -8.79
C ARG A 131 7.22 23.56 -8.18
N THR A 132 7.68 23.68 -6.94
CA THR A 132 7.75 24.96 -6.21
C THR A 132 9.04 25.76 -6.45
N TYR A 133 10.11 25.12 -6.88
CA TYR A 133 11.41 25.77 -7.10
C TYR A 133 11.39 26.66 -8.35
N ASN A 134 12.29 27.64 -8.47
CA ASN A 134 12.39 28.57 -9.60
C ASN A 134 12.19 27.87 -10.99
N PRO A 135 11.16 28.27 -11.77
CA PRO A 135 10.78 27.61 -13.04
C PRO A 135 11.75 27.87 -14.20
N ASP A 136 12.59 28.91 -14.14
CA ASP A 136 13.42 29.34 -15.27
C ASP A 136 14.63 28.42 -15.54
N ARG A 137 14.82 27.38 -14.73
CA ARG A 137 15.92 26.43 -14.90
C ARG A 137 15.43 25.01 -15.16
N PRO A 138 16.13 24.26 -16.03
CA PRO A 138 15.80 22.88 -16.27
C PRO A 138 15.96 22.05 -15.00
N GLY A 139 15.04 21.11 -14.78
CA GLY A 139 15.09 20.16 -13.68
C GLY A 139 15.62 18.79 -14.12
N TYR A 140 16.44 18.15 -13.30
CA TYR A 140 16.92 16.80 -13.53
C TYR A 140 16.72 15.99 -12.26
N ILE A 141 15.89 14.95 -12.30
CA ILE A 141 15.74 13.99 -11.21
C ILE A 141 16.50 12.71 -11.55
N TYR A 142 17.20 12.17 -10.56
CA TYR A 142 17.91 10.91 -10.62
C TYR A 142 17.41 9.99 -9.51
N THR A 143 17.07 8.77 -9.89
CA THR A 143 16.65 7.69 -8.98
C THR A 143 17.26 6.39 -9.49
N ASP A 144 17.60 5.46 -8.61
CA ASP A 144 18.00 4.10 -8.99
C ASP A 144 16.81 3.11 -8.98
N CYS A 145 15.61 3.58 -8.60
CA CYS A 145 14.42 2.76 -8.53
C CYS A 145 13.77 2.53 -9.90
N LEU A 146 14.28 1.55 -10.65
CA LEU A 146 13.75 1.20 -11.96
C LEU A 146 12.26 0.80 -11.92
N SER A 147 11.80 0.16 -10.83
CA SER A 147 10.40 -0.26 -10.69
C SER A 147 9.41 0.91 -10.66
N VAL A 148 9.78 2.03 -10.03
CA VAL A 148 8.92 3.24 -10.00
C VAL A 148 8.88 3.89 -11.38
N LEU A 149 10.01 3.93 -12.09
CA LEU A 149 10.08 4.45 -13.46
C LEU A 149 9.28 3.60 -14.45
N GLN A 150 9.33 2.27 -14.32
CA GLN A 150 8.51 1.35 -15.11
C GLN A 150 7.01 1.55 -14.83
N ALA A 151 6.63 1.71 -13.55
CA ALA A 151 5.25 2.01 -13.18
C ALA A 151 4.78 3.34 -13.77
N LEU A 152 5.60 4.39 -13.70
CA LEU A 152 5.35 5.70 -14.30
C LEU A 152 5.16 5.61 -15.82
N ALA A 153 6.02 4.86 -16.51
CA ALA A 153 5.95 4.68 -17.96
C ALA A 153 4.78 3.79 -18.42
N ASN A 154 4.23 2.94 -17.54
CA ASN A 154 3.12 2.06 -17.89
C ASN A 154 1.76 2.76 -17.73
N PRO A 155 1.09 3.20 -18.81
CA PRO A 155 -0.18 3.93 -18.71
C PRO A 155 -1.31 3.12 -18.07
N GLN A 156 -1.21 1.80 -18.03
CA GLN A 156 -2.17 0.91 -17.39
C GLN A 156 -1.96 0.78 -15.87
N CYS A 157 -0.88 1.35 -15.33
CA CYS A 157 -0.68 1.43 -13.89
C CYS A 157 -1.64 2.49 -13.32
N LEU A 158 -2.65 2.03 -12.59
CA LEU A 158 -3.70 2.84 -11.95
C LEU A 158 -3.48 2.98 -10.42
N ASP A 159 -2.25 2.73 -9.95
CA ASP A 159 -1.89 3.03 -8.57
C ASP A 159 -2.01 4.54 -8.34
N PRO A 160 -2.86 5.01 -7.39
CA PRO A 160 -3.07 6.43 -7.12
C PRO A 160 -1.79 7.21 -6.91
N ARG A 161 -0.77 6.61 -6.30
CA ARG A 161 0.51 7.26 -6.04
C ARG A 161 1.24 7.55 -7.35
N ILE A 162 1.20 6.61 -8.28
CA ILE A 162 1.79 6.75 -9.61
C ILE A 162 1.00 7.75 -10.45
N VAL A 163 -0.33 7.71 -10.40
CA VAL A 163 -1.18 8.68 -11.09
C VAL A 163 -0.92 10.09 -10.58
N HIS A 164 -0.85 10.28 -9.26
CA HIS A 164 -0.52 11.57 -8.66
C HIS A 164 0.86 12.07 -9.12
N MET A 165 1.87 11.21 -9.17
CA MET A 165 3.18 11.60 -9.70
C MET A 165 3.10 12.01 -11.18
N ARG A 166 2.28 11.35 -12.02
CA ARG A 166 2.05 11.79 -13.41
C ARG A 166 1.41 13.17 -13.49
N GLU A 167 0.47 13.48 -12.60
CA GLU A 167 -0.15 14.80 -12.51
C GLU A 167 0.87 15.87 -12.14
N LEU A 168 1.72 15.62 -11.13
CA LEU A 168 2.85 16.50 -10.79
C LEU A 168 3.80 16.70 -11.98
N ILE A 169 4.12 15.63 -12.69
CA ILE A 169 4.96 15.68 -13.90
C ILE A 169 4.30 16.53 -14.99
N ALA A 170 2.98 16.42 -15.18
CA ALA A 170 2.21 17.24 -16.11
C ALA A 170 2.34 18.73 -15.74
N GLU A 171 2.07 19.08 -14.48
CA GLU A 171 2.13 20.45 -13.96
C GLU A 171 3.53 21.06 -14.14
N ILE A 172 4.58 20.30 -13.81
CA ILE A 172 5.97 20.77 -13.96
C ILE A 172 6.30 21.00 -15.43
N SER A 173 5.85 20.12 -16.33
CA SER A 173 6.11 20.23 -17.78
C SER A 173 5.52 21.51 -18.39
N LEU A 174 4.48 22.09 -17.79
CA LEU A 174 3.87 23.34 -18.25
C LEU A 174 4.74 24.57 -17.94
N THR A 175 5.61 24.48 -16.93
CA THR A 175 6.37 25.64 -16.43
C THR A 175 7.86 25.54 -16.71
N ARG A 176 8.40 24.33 -16.93
CA ARG A 176 9.83 24.13 -17.20
C ARG A 176 10.09 22.84 -17.96
N SER A 177 11.25 22.77 -18.60
CA SER A 177 11.79 21.49 -19.06
C SER A 177 12.35 20.69 -17.86
N PHE A 178 12.06 19.39 -17.81
CA PHE A 178 12.71 18.52 -16.85
C PHE A 178 12.88 17.10 -17.38
N ARG A 179 13.75 16.32 -16.75
CA ARG A 179 14.00 14.92 -17.09
C ARG A 179 14.15 14.08 -15.82
N ILE A 180 13.56 12.89 -15.83
CA ILE A 180 13.82 11.84 -14.83
C ILE A 180 14.71 10.78 -15.48
N SER A 181 15.82 10.43 -14.84
CA SER A 181 16.79 9.46 -15.35
C SER A 181 17.09 8.39 -14.31
N HIS A 182 17.28 7.16 -14.78
CA HIS A 182 17.79 6.10 -13.92
C HIS A 182 19.31 6.24 -13.76
N VAL A 183 19.80 6.14 -12.53
CA VAL A 183 21.24 6.06 -12.23
C VAL A 183 21.54 4.76 -11.49
N PRO A 184 22.74 4.17 -11.64
CA PRO A 184 23.08 2.96 -10.93
C PRO A 184 23.33 3.25 -9.44
N GLY A 185 22.62 2.55 -8.56
CA GLY A 185 22.79 2.63 -7.11
C GLY A 185 24.15 2.09 -6.65
N HIS A 186 24.69 2.68 -5.57
CA HIS A 186 25.95 2.28 -4.91
C HIS A 186 27.18 2.18 -5.84
N LYS A 187 27.32 3.10 -6.81
CA LYS A 187 28.45 3.14 -7.77
C LYS A 187 29.34 4.39 -7.69
N GLY A 188 29.46 5.07 -6.55
CA GLY A 188 30.34 6.25 -6.45
C GLY A 188 29.74 7.52 -7.06
N ILE A 189 28.40 7.61 -7.15
CA ILE A 189 27.70 8.82 -7.58
C ILE A 189 27.35 9.60 -6.32
N PHE A 190 28.11 10.66 -6.03
CA PHE A 190 28.02 11.44 -4.80
C PHE A 190 26.58 11.85 -4.43
N GLY A 191 25.79 12.33 -5.41
CA GLY A 191 24.40 12.72 -5.15
C GLY A 191 23.50 11.57 -4.72
N ASN A 192 23.69 10.37 -5.29
CA ASN A 192 22.91 9.17 -4.94
C ASN A 192 23.31 8.66 -3.56
N GLU A 193 24.62 8.58 -3.28
CA GLU A 193 25.14 8.12 -1.98
C GLU A 193 24.73 9.05 -0.84
N LEU A 194 24.70 10.36 -1.11
CA LEU A 194 24.21 11.32 -0.14
C LEU A 194 22.69 11.18 0.08
N ALA A 195 21.91 10.92 -0.97
CA ALA A 195 20.48 10.67 -0.82
C ALA A 195 20.22 9.41 0.03
N ASP A 196 20.94 8.31 -0.22
CA ASP A 196 20.88 7.07 0.58
C ASP A 196 21.21 7.31 2.04
N PHE A 197 22.32 7.98 2.31
CA PHE A 197 22.70 8.35 3.66
C PHE A 197 21.61 9.16 4.38
N LEU A 198 20.99 10.12 3.69
CA LEU A 198 19.92 10.94 4.27
C LEU A 198 18.61 10.17 4.44
N ALA A 199 18.29 9.22 3.56
CA ALA A 199 17.12 8.37 3.68
C ALA A 199 17.21 7.50 4.94
N TRP A 200 18.37 6.88 5.18
CA TRP A 200 18.62 6.13 6.42
C TRP A 200 18.58 7.02 7.66
N ARG A 201 19.09 8.25 7.60
CA ARG A 201 18.94 9.20 8.72
C ARG A 201 17.48 9.58 8.94
N ALA A 202 16.67 9.67 7.90
CA ALA A 202 15.28 10.11 8.00
C ALA A 202 14.37 9.10 8.73
N CYS A 203 14.76 7.82 8.80
CA CYS A 203 14.04 6.72 9.45
C CYS A 203 13.50 7.01 10.87
N ARG A 204 14.01 8.02 11.59
CA ARG A 204 13.52 8.39 12.95
C ARG A 204 13.43 9.88 13.22
N ILE A 205 14.03 10.72 12.38
CA ILE A 205 14.15 12.17 12.60
C ILE A 205 13.67 13.01 11.40
N GLY A 206 13.15 12.35 10.36
CA GLY A 206 12.59 13.03 9.20
C GLY A 206 11.20 13.61 9.46
N ALA A 207 10.78 14.53 8.58
CA ALA A 207 9.39 14.99 8.57
C ALA A 207 8.45 13.80 8.28
N VAL A 208 7.37 13.69 9.04
CA VAL A 208 6.47 12.54 8.92
C VAL A 208 5.77 12.54 7.56
N ARG A 209 5.81 11.38 6.89
CA ARG A 209 5.02 11.06 5.71
C ARG A 209 4.38 9.70 5.91
N GLN A 210 3.13 9.57 5.47
CA GLN A 210 2.44 8.29 5.52
C GLN A 210 2.53 7.60 4.16
N ALA A 211 3.02 6.35 4.14
CA ALA A 211 2.93 5.54 2.95
C ALA A 211 1.46 5.15 2.73
N HIS A 212 0.98 5.25 1.49
CA HIS A 212 -0.35 4.71 1.19
C HIS A 212 -0.27 3.19 1.06
N LEU A 213 -1.18 2.50 1.73
CA LEU A 213 -1.32 1.04 1.67
C LEU A 213 -2.13 0.65 0.43
N SER A 214 -1.68 -0.34 -0.32
CA SER A 214 -2.50 -0.91 -1.40
C SER A 214 -3.69 -1.70 -0.83
N VAL A 215 -4.78 -1.81 -1.60
CA VAL A 215 -5.94 -2.66 -1.25
C VAL A 215 -5.52 -4.07 -0.87
N ARG A 216 -4.58 -4.66 -1.61
CA ARG A 216 -4.07 -6.01 -1.34
C ARG A 216 -3.43 -6.09 0.05
N GLN A 217 -2.64 -5.09 0.43
CA GLN A 217 -1.98 -5.03 1.73
C GLN A 217 -2.99 -4.85 2.86
N VAL A 218 -3.98 -3.97 2.68
CA VAL A 218 -5.08 -3.80 3.63
C VAL A 218 -5.82 -5.12 3.84
N LYS A 219 -6.22 -5.81 2.76
CA LYS A 219 -6.89 -7.12 2.86
C LYS A 219 -6.01 -8.19 3.51
N SER A 220 -4.71 -8.19 3.22
CA SER A 220 -3.78 -9.15 3.84
C SER A 220 -3.63 -8.91 5.34
N ARG A 221 -3.48 -7.65 5.77
CA ARG A 221 -3.42 -7.27 7.20
C ARG A 221 -4.70 -7.67 7.92
N LEU A 222 -5.85 -7.34 7.33
CA LEU A 222 -7.15 -7.69 7.87
C LEU A 222 -7.33 -9.21 8.04
N ARG A 223 -6.84 -10.02 7.09
CA ARG A 223 -6.88 -11.50 7.20
C ARG A 223 -5.95 -12.06 8.27
N HIS A 224 -4.70 -11.59 8.33
CA HIS A 224 -3.77 -12.04 9.37
C HIS A 224 -4.33 -11.73 10.76
N TRP A 225 -4.87 -10.52 10.93
CA TRP A 225 -5.57 -10.15 12.16
C TRP A 225 -6.71 -11.10 12.50
N LEU A 226 -7.55 -11.48 11.53
CA LEU A 226 -8.64 -12.42 11.77
C LEU A 226 -8.13 -13.76 12.29
N ILE A 227 -7.04 -14.24 11.69
CA ILE A 227 -6.40 -15.50 12.07
C ILE A 227 -5.80 -15.39 13.48
N ASP A 228 -5.15 -14.28 13.80
CA ASP A 228 -4.53 -14.06 15.12
C ASP A 228 -5.58 -13.92 16.23
N LEU A 229 -6.67 -13.18 15.98
CA LEU A 229 -7.80 -13.07 16.89
C LEU A 229 -8.47 -14.44 17.11
N TRP A 230 -8.68 -15.20 16.04
CA TRP A 230 -9.24 -16.54 16.16
C TRP A 230 -8.31 -17.46 16.96
N ASN A 231 -7.00 -17.40 16.69
CA ASN A 231 -6.03 -18.19 17.42
C ASN A 231 -6.00 -17.82 18.91
N SER A 232 -6.18 -16.56 19.27
CA SER A 232 -6.20 -16.14 20.68
C SER A 232 -7.49 -16.56 21.38
N GLU A 233 -8.66 -16.34 20.78
CA GLU A 233 -9.96 -16.77 21.32
C GLU A 233 -10.04 -18.30 21.44
N TRP A 234 -9.59 -19.04 20.42
CA TRP A 234 -9.56 -20.50 20.45
C TRP A 234 -8.70 -21.03 21.60
N ARG A 235 -7.49 -20.47 21.77
CA ARG A 235 -6.59 -20.86 22.88
C ARG A 235 -7.19 -20.56 24.25
N GLN A 236 -7.90 -19.44 24.40
CA GLN A 236 -8.57 -19.10 25.66
C GLN A 236 -9.73 -20.05 25.96
N LEU A 237 -10.57 -20.33 24.96
CA LEU A 237 -11.74 -21.20 25.10
C LEU A 237 -11.37 -22.68 25.32
N HIS A 238 -10.21 -23.12 24.82
CA HIS A 238 -9.80 -24.52 24.80
C HIS A 238 -8.55 -24.80 25.65
N ALA A 239 -8.12 -23.87 26.50
CA ALA A 239 -6.88 -23.93 27.29
C ALA A 239 -6.72 -25.25 28.07
N ASP A 240 -7.83 -25.81 28.56
CA ASP A 240 -7.86 -27.00 29.41
C ASP A 240 -8.24 -28.31 28.68
N THR A 241 -8.40 -28.28 27.35
CA THR A 241 -8.84 -29.45 26.58
C THR A 241 -7.66 -30.27 26.02
N GLU A 242 -7.80 -31.60 25.97
CA GLU A 242 -6.89 -32.53 25.26
C GLU A 242 -6.65 -32.10 23.79
N LEU A 243 -7.66 -31.51 23.16
CA LEU A 243 -7.60 -30.99 21.78
C LEU A 243 -6.57 -29.86 21.62
N ALA A 244 -6.42 -28.97 22.61
CA ALA A 244 -5.40 -27.92 22.58
C ALA A 244 -3.97 -28.48 22.76
N ARG A 245 -3.80 -29.54 23.54
CA ARG A 245 -2.51 -30.23 23.72
C ARG A 245 -2.06 -30.96 22.45
N VAL A 246 -3.00 -31.57 21.72
CA VAL A 246 -2.72 -32.26 20.44
C VAL A 246 -2.51 -31.27 19.29
N ALA A 247 -3.28 -30.18 19.24
CA ALA A 247 -3.13 -29.12 18.23
C ALA A 247 -1.80 -28.36 18.35
N ASN A 248 -1.25 -28.19 19.56
CA ASN A 248 0.08 -27.62 19.78
C ASN A 248 1.23 -28.56 19.36
N LYS A 249 0.98 -29.88 19.24
CA LYS A 249 2.00 -30.88 18.87
C LYS A 249 2.09 -31.13 17.36
N ARG A 250 1.00 -30.93 16.62
CA ARG A 250 0.96 -31.10 15.16
C ARG A 250 0.80 -29.73 14.52
N ASN A 251 1.89 -29.19 13.96
CA ASN A 251 1.90 -27.97 13.13
C ASN A 251 0.76 -27.99 12.09
N GLY A 252 -0.37 -27.41 12.48
CA GLY A 252 -1.50 -27.03 11.64
C GLY A 252 -2.08 -28.10 10.70
N ILE A 253 -3.24 -28.65 11.04
CA ILE A 253 -4.12 -29.37 10.10
C ILE A 253 -4.39 -28.49 8.86
N LYS A 254 -4.20 -29.07 7.66
CA LYS A 254 -4.41 -28.45 6.34
C LYS A 254 -5.91 -28.31 6.05
N GLU A 255 -6.25 -27.21 5.38
CA GLU A 255 -7.60 -26.76 4.99
C GLU A 255 -8.45 -27.85 4.31
N ASP A 256 -9.68 -28.03 4.79
CA ASP A 256 -10.64 -28.98 4.22
C ASP A 256 -11.45 -28.39 3.06
N LYS A 257 -11.88 -29.24 2.13
CA LYS A 257 -12.55 -28.89 0.86
C LYS A 257 -13.89 -28.16 1.08
N LEU A 258 -14.57 -28.50 2.18
CA LEU A 258 -15.85 -27.93 2.59
C LEU A 258 -15.73 -26.46 3.04
N ILE A 259 -14.68 -26.12 3.78
CA ILE A 259 -14.39 -24.75 4.24
C ILE A 259 -14.07 -23.84 3.05
N ARG A 260 -13.33 -24.36 2.05
CA ARG A 260 -13.07 -23.64 0.79
C ARG A 260 -14.35 -23.35 0.00
N LEU A 261 -15.29 -24.30 -0.03
CA LEU A 261 -16.61 -24.13 -0.67
C LEU A 261 -17.46 -23.10 0.07
N MET A 262 -17.44 -23.10 1.41
CA MET A 262 -18.16 -22.10 2.22
C MET A 262 -17.57 -20.70 2.08
N HIS A 263 -16.24 -20.55 2.13
CA HIS A 263 -15.58 -19.26 1.87
C HIS A 263 -15.82 -18.76 0.44
N ALA A 264 -15.90 -19.67 -0.54
CA ALA A 264 -16.29 -19.32 -1.90
C ALA A 264 -17.74 -18.81 -1.91
N PHE A 265 -18.68 -19.53 -1.29
CA PHE A 265 -20.08 -19.12 -1.20
C PHE A 265 -20.27 -17.75 -0.55
N VAL A 266 -19.62 -17.49 0.58
CA VAL A 266 -19.67 -16.20 1.28
C VAL A 266 -19.05 -15.08 0.43
N LYS A 267 -17.93 -15.33 -0.27
CA LYS A 267 -17.33 -14.36 -1.20
C LYS A 267 -18.23 -14.04 -2.39
N THR A 268 -18.91 -15.03 -2.95
CA THR A 268 -19.83 -14.84 -4.09
C THR A 268 -21.09 -14.06 -3.68
N HIS A 269 -21.55 -14.23 -2.44
CA HIS A 269 -22.79 -13.60 -1.94
C HIS A 269 -22.56 -12.40 -1.01
N ALA A 270 -21.31 -11.97 -0.79
CA ALA A 270 -20.96 -10.86 0.09
C ALA A 270 -21.64 -9.53 -0.30
N ALA A 271 -21.92 -9.31 -1.59
CA ALA A 271 -22.67 -8.14 -2.07
C ALA A 271 -24.15 -8.19 -1.63
N LEU A 272 -24.77 -9.37 -1.65
CA LEU A 272 -26.14 -9.60 -1.17
C LEU A 272 -26.23 -9.52 0.36
N ILE A 273 -25.23 -10.05 1.07
CA ILE A 273 -25.13 -9.98 2.54
C ILE A 273 -24.93 -8.52 2.99
N SER A 274 -24.11 -7.74 2.28
CA SER A 274 -23.89 -6.32 2.56
C SER A 274 -25.10 -5.45 2.17
N ALA A 275 -25.83 -5.83 1.12
CA ALA A 275 -27.04 -5.14 0.68
C ALA A 275 -28.26 -5.41 1.58
N ASN A 276 -28.37 -6.59 2.21
CA ASN A 276 -29.48 -6.95 3.11
C ASN A 276 -29.36 -6.40 4.53
N THR A 277 -28.30 -5.65 4.84
CA THR A 277 -28.30 -4.66 5.93
C THR A 277 -28.97 -3.35 5.49
N MET A 278 -30.16 -3.44 4.88
CA MET A 278 -31.02 -2.28 4.66
C MET A 278 -31.99 -2.16 5.83
N TYR A 279 -32.00 -0.97 6.43
CA TYR A 279 -32.98 -0.58 7.44
C TYR A 279 -34.26 -0.10 6.74
N ASN A 280 -35.43 -0.38 7.30
CA ASN A 280 -36.66 0.28 6.85
C ASN A 280 -36.61 1.79 7.21
N LYS A 281 -37.56 2.59 6.72
CA LYS A 281 -37.65 4.04 7.00
C LYS A 281 -37.69 4.40 8.51
N ASN A 282 -37.90 3.43 9.39
CA ASN A 282 -37.98 3.57 10.84
C ASN A 282 -36.75 2.95 11.57
N GLY A 283 -35.68 2.60 10.87
CA GLY A 283 -34.42 2.16 11.50
C GLY A 283 -34.45 0.75 12.09
N THR A 284 -35.41 -0.11 11.72
CA THR A 284 -35.43 -1.51 12.17
C THR A 284 -34.70 -2.42 11.19
N ARG A 285 -33.85 -3.31 11.71
CA ARG A 285 -33.09 -4.32 10.94
C ARG A 285 -34.06 -5.39 10.42
N LEU A 286 -34.22 -5.51 9.10
CA LEU A 286 -34.95 -6.63 8.50
C LEU A 286 -34.08 -7.90 8.62
N GLY A 287 -34.49 -8.82 9.49
CA GLY A 287 -33.67 -9.95 9.92
C GLY A 287 -33.72 -11.12 8.94
N LEU A 288 -32.60 -11.40 8.26
CA LEU A 288 -32.27 -12.72 7.67
C LEU A 288 -31.29 -13.52 8.54
N SER A 289 -30.93 -13.01 9.74
CA SER A 289 -30.02 -13.74 10.65
C SER A 289 -30.63 -14.99 11.25
N PHE A 290 -31.97 -15.13 11.21
CA PHE A 290 -32.67 -16.27 11.81
C PHE A 290 -32.69 -17.51 10.90
N GLU A 291 -32.78 -17.32 9.57
CA GLU A 291 -32.88 -18.42 8.60
C GLU A 291 -31.54 -19.14 8.34
N MET A 292 -30.43 -18.41 8.35
CA MET A 292 -29.10 -19.02 8.17
C MET A 292 -28.64 -19.83 9.39
N GLY A 293 -29.04 -19.41 10.60
CA GLY A 293 -28.82 -20.19 11.83
C GLY A 293 -29.64 -21.48 11.87
N THR A 294 -30.87 -21.47 11.33
CA THR A 294 -31.72 -22.67 11.22
C THR A 294 -31.23 -23.64 10.15
N LEU A 295 -30.67 -23.14 9.04
CA LEU A 295 -30.00 -23.98 8.02
C LEU A 295 -28.76 -24.68 8.59
N TYR A 296 -27.97 -23.98 9.42
CA TYR A 296 -26.82 -24.56 10.12
C TYR A 296 -27.24 -25.65 11.12
N TYR A 297 -28.31 -25.43 11.89
CA TYR A 297 -28.83 -26.42 12.83
C TYR A 297 -29.37 -27.68 12.13
N LYS A 298 -30.13 -27.54 11.03
CA LYS A 298 -30.67 -28.67 10.25
C LYS A 298 -29.61 -29.49 9.51
N LEU A 299 -28.48 -28.89 9.13
CA LEU A 299 -27.36 -29.59 8.49
C LEU A 299 -26.51 -30.39 9.50
N ASN A 300 -26.44 -29.96 10.77
CA ASN A 300 -25.77 -30.72 11.82
C ASN A 300 -26.62 -31.91 12.31
N GLU A 301 -27.95 -31.80 12.43
CA GLU A 301 -28.81 -32.93 12.82
C GLU A 301 -28.80 -34.08 11.79
N THR A 302 -28.54 -33.78 10.52
CA THR A 302 -28.47 -34.81 9.45
C THR A 302 -27.12 -35.53 9.39
N THR A 303 -26.11 -35.07 10.13
CA THR A 303 -24.79 -35.72 10.21
C THR A 303 -24.61 -36.54 11.49
N GLU A 304 -25.29 -36.21 12.59
CA GLU A 304 -25.29 -37.03 13.82
C GLU A 304 -26.25 -38.24 13.77
N SER A 305 -27.16 -38.31 12.79
CA SER A 305 -28.14 -39.40 12.65
C SER A 305 -27.71 -40.53 11.69
N ARG A 306 -26.41 -40.61 11.35
CA ARG A 306 -25.81 -41.65 10.50
C ARG A 306 -24.53 -42.27 11.08
N GLU A 307 -24.54 -42.55 12.38
CA GLU A 307 -23.70 -43.60 12.99
C GLU A 307 -24.58 -44.73 13.54
#